data_AF-A0A534TLH2-F1
#
_entry.id   AF-A0A534TLH2-F1
#
_cell.length_a   1.000
_cell.length_b   1.000
_cell.length_c   1.000
_cell.angle_alpha   90.00
_cell.angle_beta   90.00
_cell.angle_gamma   90.00
#
_symmetry.space_group_name_H-M   'P 1'
#
loop_
_entity.id
_entity.type
_entity.pdbx_description
1 polymer ?
#
loop_
_entity_poly.entity_id
_entity_poly.type
_entity_poly.pdbx_seq_one_letter_code
_entity_poly.pdbx_strand_id
1 'polypeptide(L)'
;MQAFTDFILQVTLPPNPIRSLDDTLTTAEQAGHDFYFNVANSDGVRTCNGCHTLDPPSGFFGTQGRSSFEAETQLFKIPHLRNAYQKVGMFGMPAVAGFRSGNNGNLGPQVRGFGFLHDGSVDTVFRFHGANVFSTTPTDQANLEQFVLAFDSTLAPLVGQQITLTSTNGGTVGPRISLLIARAAAGECEVTVKGTLAGEQRGWFRTAAGTFQSDRVSETPLTDAALRAQAATAGQERTYTCVPPGSGQRIGVDRDDDGFFDRDELDAGTDPENALSFPGAPTLVLVQTTSLSLKDASPTSRHFSFKSATTDDPSPNRIVPPSQGGANDPTSGGGMLVVYNSAGLSNDEVTVNLPAVNWTLLGSTGYQYKDPSPSSVISKVSLKTDRITVKGGKGWTYTLDEAGQGRVAVRLLLGSQGWCADGPAKMSGSPPSSARNDTVGRFKAASHAAAPGACPLTP
;
A
#
# COMPACT_ATOMS: atom_id res chain seq x y z
N MET A 1 5.91 4.14 17.58
CA MET A 1 6.48 5.22 16.75
C MET A 1 6.92 4.73 15.37
N GLN A 2 7.60 3.58 15.24
CA GLN A 2 8.02 3.05 13.93
C GLN A 2 6.84 2.79 12.98
N ALA A 3 5.82 2.03 13.39
CA ALA A 3 4.63 1.78 12.57
C ALA A 3 3.92 3.06 12.08
N PHE A 4 3.90 4.13 12.89
CA PHE A 4 3.37 5.43 12.44
C PHE A 4 4.28 6.10 11.42
N THR A 5 5.61 5.97 11.59
CA THR A 5 6.60 6.49 10.64
C THR A 5 6.46 5.77 9.30
N ASP A 6 6.37 4.44 9.31
CA ASP A 6 6.20 3.63 8.10
C ASP A 6 4.89 3.99 7.38
N PHE A 7 3.81 4.18 8.12
CA PHE A 7 2.53 4.64 7.57
C PHE A 7 2.60 6.07 7.02
N ILE A 8 3.06 7.05 7.81
CA ILE A 8 2.98 8.46 7.42
C ILE A 8 3.94 8.80 6.28
N LEU A 9 5.04 8.05 6.12
CA LEU A 9 5.96 8.19 4.99
C LEU A 9 5.38 7.68 3.67
N GLN A 10 4.32 6.86 3.70
CA GLN A 10 3.57 6.45 2.51
C GLN A 10 2.49 7.45 2.10
N VAL A 11 2.12 8.38 2.97
CA VAL A 11 1.07 9.37 2.70
C VAL A 11 1.63 10.47 1.78
N THR A 12 1.08 10.53 0.57
CA THR A 12 1.40 11.58 -0.42
C THR A 12 0.28 12.61 -0.48
N LEU A 13 0.63 13.86 -0.82
CA LEU A 13 -0.38 14.88 -1.06
C LEU A 13 -1.08 14.62 -2.40
N PRO A 14 -2.40 14.90 -2.50
CA PRO A 14 -3.14 14.71 -3.73
C PRO A 14 -2.66 15.70 -4.81
N PRO A 15 -3.07 15.50 -6.07
CA PRO A 15 -2.89 16.47 -7.14
C PRO A 15 -3.40 17.86 -6.75
N ASN A 16 -2.75 18.90 -7.26
CA ASN A 16 -3.23 20.26 -7.08
C ASN A 16 -4.42 20.53 -8.01
N PRO A 17 -5.63 20.84 -7.49
CA PRO A 17 -6.82 21.02 -8.33
C PRO A 17 -6.85 22.34 -9.09
N ILE A 18 -5.97 23.30 -8.76
CA ILE A 18 -5.88 24.59 -9.47
C ILE A 18 -5.05 24.44 -10.74
N ARG A 19 -4.04 23.56 -10.71
CA ARG A 19 -3.17 23.31 -11.86
C ARG A 19 -3.95 22.65 -13.00
N SER A 20 -3.72 23.11 -14.23
CA SER A 20 -4.35 22.54 -15.42
C SER A 20 -4.10 21.04 -15.53
N LEU A 21 -5.10 20.30 -16.01
CA LEU A 21 -5.02 18.84 -16.12
C LEU A 21 -3.98 18.35 -17.15
N ASP A 22 -3.60 19.19 -18.11
CA ASP A 22 -2.47 18.96 -19.01
C ASP A 22 -1.15 19.53 -18.48
N ASP A 23 -1.13 19.90 -17.20
CA ASP A 23 -0.03 20.50 -16.45
C ASP A 23 0.51 21.84 -16.98
N THR A 24 -0.19 22.45 -17.93
CA THR A 24 0.20 23.76 -18.47
C THR A 24 -0.10 24.88 -17.47
N LEU A 25 0.74 25.92 -17.50
CA LEU A 25 0.54 27.15 -16.75
C LEU A 25 -0.29 28.16 -17.57
N THR A 26 -1.25 28.80 -16.91
CA THR A 26 -1.88 30.03 -17.42
C THR A 26 -0.84 31.15 -17.55
N THR A 27 -1.17 32.22 -18.27
CA THR A 27 -0.25 33.36 -18.43
C THR A 27 0.18 33.98 -17.08
N ALA A 28 -0.73 34.07 -16.11
CA ALA A 28 -0.42 34.65 -14.80
C ALA A 28 0.45 33.70 -13.96
N GLU A 29 0.14 32.40 -13.95
CA GLU A 29 0.97 31.40 -13.25
C GLU A 29 2.36 31.29 -13.88
N GLN A 30 2.47 31.36 -15.22
CA GLN A 30 3.78 31.37 -15.90
C GLN A 30 4.60 32.61 -15.52
N ALA A 31 3.98 33.80 -15.48
CA ALA A 31 4.68 35.01 -15.03
C ALA A 31 5.12 34.90 -13.56
N GLY A 32 4.30 34.28 -12.69
CA GLY A 32 4.63 34.01 -11.30
C GLY A 32 5.77 33.00 -11.15
N HIS A 33 5.74 31.92 -11.94
CA HIS A 33 6.81 30.94 -12.05
C HIS A 33 8.12 31.62 -12.47
N ASP A 34 8.10 32.43 -13.53
CA ASP A 34 9.31 33.09 -14.02
C ASP A 34 9.90 34.04 -12.98
N PHE A 35 9.06 34.76 -12.24
CA PHE A 35 9.51 35.56 -11.10
C PHE A 35 10.17 34.67 -10.03
N TYR A 36 9.46 33.61 -9.62
CA TYR A 36 9.85 32.70 -8.56
C TYR A 36 11.24 32.07 -8.78
N PHE A 37 11.54 31.72 -10.02
CA PHE A 37 12.80 31.08 -10.38
C PHE A 37 13.92 32.06 -10.73
N ASN A 38 13.61 33.20 -11.36
CA ASN A 38 14.62 34.01 -12.04
C ASN A 38 14.88 35.39 -11.44
N VAL A 39 13.96 35.93 -10.63
CA VAL A 39 14.16 37.27 -10.03
C VAL A 39 15.08 37.15 -8.83
N ALA A 40 16.36 37.46 -9.06
CA ALA A 40 17.39 37.46 -8.04
C ALA A 40 17.06 38.47 -6.94
N ASN A 41 17.40 38.11 -5.69
CA ASN A 41 17.20 38.93 -4.51
C ASN A 41 15.74 39.40 -4.35
N SER A 42 14.77 38.53 -4.67
CA SER A 42 13.35 38.80 -4.45
C SER A 42 13.04 39.11 -2.97
N ASP A 43 13.85 38.59 -2.05
CA ASP A 43 13.83 38.83 -0.60
C ASP A 43 15.07 39.61 -0.09
N GLY A 44 15.85 40.19 -1.02
CA GLY A 44 17.14 40.82 -0.72
C GLY A 44 18.36 39.89 -0.68
N VAL A 45 18.18 38.56 -0.76
CA VAL A 45 19.28 37.57 -0.66
C VAL A 45 19.26 36.52 -1.77
N ARG A 46 18.09 35.97 -2.12
CA ARG A 46 17.92 34.85 -3.08
C ARG A 46 16.64 35.03 -3.91
N THR A 47 16.46 34.17 -4.90
CA THR A 47 15.16 33.95 -5.55
C THR A 47 14.23 33.19 -4.58
N CYS A 48 12.92 33.19 -4.83
CA CYS A 48 11.98 32.40 -4.05
C CYS A 48 12.38 30.90 -4.02
N ASN A 49 12.78 30.34 -5.17
CA ASN A 49 13.24 28.95 -5.30
C ASN A 49 14.52 28.64 -4.48
N GLY A 50 15.33 29.66 -4.15
CA GLY A 50 16.56 29.48 -3.39
C GLY A 50 16.33 29.01 -1.95
N CYS A 51 15.17 29.31 -1.38
CA CYS A 51 14.72 28.83 -0.07
C CYS A 51 13.62 27.78 -0.22
N HIS A 52 12.58 28.08 -1.00
CA HIS A 52 11.42 27.24 -1.20
C HIS A 52 11.60 26.21 -2.33
N THR A 53 12.72 25.53 -2.44
CA THR A 53 13.07 24.72 -3.63
C THR A 53 11.93 23.84 -4.19
N LEU A 54 11.65 24.00 -5.48
CA LEU A 54 10.89 23.09 -6.34
C LEU A 54 11.89 22.27 -7.17
N ASP A 55 12.04 21.00 -6.81
CA ASP A 55 12.87 20.00 -7.48
C ASP A 55 12.19 18.62 -7.31
N PRO A 56 11.16 18.31 -8.13
CA PRO A 56 10.38 17.08 -8.02
C PRO A 56 11.21 15.79 -8.08
N PRO A 57 12.25 15.65 -8.94
CA PRO A 57 13.14 14.48 -8.92
C PRO A 57 13.80 14.19 -7.57
N SER A 58 14.07 15.24 -6.78
CA SER A 58 14.63 15.12 -5.42
C SER A 58 13.55 15.10 -4.32
N GLY A 59 12.27 15.12 -4.69
CA GLY A 59 11.14 15.13 -3.74
C GLY A 59 10.88 16.48 -3.06
N PHE A 60 11.44 17.58 -3.60
CA PHE A 60 11.29 18.92 -3.05
C PHE A 60 10.18 19.68 -3.75
N PHE A 61 9.21 20.15 -2.98
CA PHE A 61 8.02 20.84 -3.48
C PHE A 61 7.73 22.08 -2.65
N GLY A 62 8.59 23.09 -2.76
CA GLY A 62 8.46 24.32 -1.99
C GLY A 62 9.38 24.37 -0.76
N THR A 63 10.28 23.40 -0.59
CA THR A 63 11.20 23.30 0.56
C THR A 63 12.34 22.35 0.25
N GLN A 64 13.49 22.58 0.88
CA GLN A 64 14.67 21.70 0.85
C GLN A 64 15.09 21.20 2.25
N GLY A 65 14.14 21.18 3.20
CA GLY A 65 14.37 20.67 4.56
C GLY A 65 15.26 21.55 5.45
N ARG A 66 15.47 22.81 5.07
CA ARG A 66 16.26 23.80 5.81
C ARG A 66 15.37 24.75 6.62
N SER A 67 16.00 25.58 7.41
CA SER A 67 15.37 26.68 8.16
C SER A 67 15.89 28.03 7.68
N SER A 68 15.11 29.07 7.91
CA SER A 68 15.46 30.44 7.57
C SER A 68 15.27 31.38 8.77
N PHE A 69 15.93 32.55 8.70
CA PHE A 69 15.81 33.62 9.69
C PHE A 69 14.90 34.71 9.13
N GLU A 70 13.67 34.77 9.64
CA GLU A 70 12.63 35.69 9.16
C GLU A 70 12.53 36.97 10.02
N ALA A 71 13.65 37.38 10.66
CA ALA A 71 13.69 38.44 11.66
C ALA A 71 12.78 38.20 12.89
N GLU A 72 12.50 36.92 13.17
CA GLU A 72 11.72 36.46 14.32
C GLU A 72 12.62 35.97 15.47
N THR A 73 12.02 35.77 16.65
CA THR A 73 12.74 35.29 17.85
C THR A 73 13.32 33.88 17.70
N GLN A 74 12.90 33.12 16.68
CA GLN A 74 13.33 31.75 16.41
C GLN A 74 13.52 31.53 14.91
N LEU A 75 14.38 30.57 14.56
CA LEU A 75 14.48 30.04 13.20
C LEU A 75 13.35 29.06 12.95
N PHE A 76 12.69 29.20 11.81
CA PHE A 76 11.62 28.29 11.40
C PHE A 76 12.03 27.46 10.19
N LYS A 77 11.51 26.23 10.14
CA LYS A 77 11.61 25.40 8.95
C LYS A 77 10.94 26.13 7.77
N ILE A 78 11.61 26.12 6.62
CA ILE A 78 11.02 26.60 5.37
C ILE A 78 9.90 25.63 4.97
N PRO A 79 8.62 26.04 4.97
CA PRO A 79 7.50 25.14 4.71
C PRO A 79 7.40 24.77 3.23
N HIS A 80 6.94 23.56 2.92
CA HIS A 80 6.56 23.19 1.55
C HIS A 80 5.35 24.01 1.08
N LEU A 81 5.17 24.11 -0.24
CA LEU A 81 4.11 24.94 -0.84
C LEU A 81 2.94 24.13 -1.44
N ARG A 82 3.06 22.80 -1.53
CA ARG A 82 2.09 21.87 -2.15
C ARG A 82 0.61 22.06 -1.79
N ASN A 83 0.31 22.51 -0.57
CA ASN A 83 -1.05 22.66 -0.07
C ASN A 83 -1.40 24.11 0.29
N ALA A 84 -0.65 25.09 -0.24
CA ALA A 84 -0.96 26.50 -0.04
C ALA A 84 -2.40 26.82 -0.49
N TYR A 85 -2.89 26.16 -1.55
CA TYR A 85 -4.27 26.28 -2.04
C TYR A 85 -5.35 25.89 -1.03
N GLN A 86 -5.01 25.08 -0.03
CA GLN A 86 -5.95 24.67 1.02
C GLN A 86 -6.03 25.69 2.16
N LYS A 87 -5.07 26.61 2.26
CA LYS A 87 -5.00 27.67 3.27
C LYS A 87 -5.71 28.93 2.78
N VAL A 88 -6.94 28.77 2.34
CA VAL A 88 -7.82 29.85 1.89
C VAL A 88 -9.01 29.97 2.85
N GLY A 89 -9.60 31.16 2.93
CA GLY A 89 -10.80 31.41 3.74
C GLY A 89 -10.61 32.34 4.93
N MET A 90 -9.38 32.74 5.25
CA MET A 90 -9.15 33.93 6.07
C MET A 90 -9.20 35.16 5.17
N PHE A 91 -10.08 36.10 5.48
CA PHE A 91 -10.32 37.30 4.70
C PHE A 91 -9.95 38.53 5.53
N GLY A 92 -8.99 39.30 5.04
CA GLY A 92 -8.62 40.56 5.67
C GLY A 92 -7.63 40.39 6.82
N MET A 93 -6.84 41.44 6.99
CA MET A 93 -5.82 41.57 8.02
C MET A 93 -5.80 43.04 8.44
N PRO A 94 -5.63 43.39 9.74
CA PRO A 94 -5.42 44.77 10.13
C PRO A 94 -4.19 45.37 9.44
N ALA A 95 -4.15 46.69 9.32
CA ALA A 95 -2.94 47.36 8.84
C ALA A 95 -1.83 47.19 9.89
N VAL A 96 -0.74 46.53 9.51
CA VAL A 96 0.41 46.27 10.36
C VAL A 96 1.68 46.82 9.71
N ALA A 97 2.59 47.35 10.53
CA ALA A 97 3.89 47.78 10.04
C ALA A 97 4.66 46.56 9.47
N GLY A 98 5.37 46.75 8.36
CA GLY A 98 6.09 45.66 7.68
C GLY A 98 5.35 45.06 6.49
N PHE A 99 4.06 45.34 6.31
CA PHE A 99 3.28 44.95 5.12
C PHE A 99 2.75 46.19 4.41
N ARG A 100 2.65 46.11 3.08
CA ARG A 100 1.95 47.14 2.30
C ARG A 100 0.47 47.18 2.70
N SER A 101 -0.05 48.38 2.92
CA SER A 101 -1.48 48.57 3.20
C SER A 101 -2.31 48.26 1.95
N GLY A 102 -3.50 47.70 2.17
CA GLY A 102 -4.44 47.32 1.12
C GLY A 102 -5.86 47.32 1.69
N ASN A 103 -6.66 46.31 1.37
CA ASN A 103 -7.97 46.15 2.02
C ASN A 103 -7.77 45.66 3.46
N ASN A 104 -7.68 46.60 4.41
CA ASN A 104 -7.51 46.36 5.84
C ASN A 104 -8.80 46.63 6.66
N GLY A 105 -9.92 46.89 5.98
CA GLY A 105 -11.21 47.08 6.64
C GLY A 105 -11.70 45.82 7.32
N ASN A 106 -12.55 45.96 8.33
CA ASN A 106 -13.23 44.83 8.93
C ASN A 106 -14.15 44.16 7.89
N LEU A 107 -13.89 42.88 7.57
CA LEU A 107 -14.64 42.11 6.57
C LEU A 107 -15.83 41.32 7.18
N GLY A 108 -16.16 41.58 8.44
CA GLY A 108 -17.27 40.95 9.15
C GLY A 108 -16.89 39.60 9.77
N PRO A 109 -17.87 38.92 10.43
CA PRO A 109 -17.65 37.62 11.04
C PRO A 109 -17.28 36.55 10.01
N GLN A 110 -16.26 35.75 10.31
CA GLN A 110 -15.76 34.69 9.44
C GLN A 110 -15.83 33.34 10.15
N VAL A 111 -16.32 32.32 9.44
CA VAL A 111 -16.68 31.02 10.01
C VAL A 111 -15.48 30.05 10.08
N ARG A 112 -14.44 30.27 9.28
CA ARG A 112 -13.24 29.41 9.16
C ARG A 112 -12.15 30.10 8.34
N GLY A 113 -10.88 29.79 8.58
CA GLY A 113 -9.77 30.22 7.73
C GLY A 113 -8.42 29.87 8.35
N PHE A 114 -7.46 29.46 7.52
CA PHE A 114 -6.05 29.33 7.92
C PHE A 114 -5.28 30.43 7.22
N GLY A 115 -4.51 31.22 7.97
CA GLY A 115 -3.57 32.16 7.38
C GLY A 115 -2.22 31.53 7.05
N PHE A 116 -1.33 32.37 6.55
CA PHE A 116 0.08 32.11 6.27
C PHE A 116 0.94 32.63 7.43
N LEU A 117 2.23 32.26 7.41
CA LEU A 117 3.15 32.24 8.56
C LEU A 117 2.88 31.14 9.59
N HIS A 118 3.84 30.95 10.49
CA HIS A 118 3.81 29.92 11.53
C HIS A 118 2.68 30.13 12.56
N ASP A 119 2.23 31.38 12.72
CA ASP A 119 1.15 31.81 13.62
C ASP A 119 -0.19 32.00 12.91
N GLY A 120 -0.22 31.89 11.57
CA GLY A 120 -1.42 32.06 10.74
C GLY A 120 -1.92 33.50 10.67
N SER A 121 -1.08 34.51 10.92
CA SER A 121 -1.48 35.91 11.01
C SER A 121 -1.74 36.62 9.67
N VAL A 122 -1.32 36.04 8.54
CA VAL A 122 -1.44 36.65 7.20
C VAL A 122 -2.57 36.01 6.40
N ASP A 123 -3.50 36.80 5.86
CA ASP A 123 -4.73 36.31 5.23
C ASP A 123 -4.52 35.62 3.86
N THR A 124 -3.58 36.10 3.05
CA THR A 124 -3.43 35.74 1.64
C THR A 124 -1.96 35.65 1.23
N VAL A 125 -1.68 34.86 0.19
CA VAL A 125 -0.35 34.77 -0.41
C VAL A 125 0.01 36.12 -1.06
N PHE A 126 -0.96 36.79 -1.69
CA PHE A 126 -0.81 38.14 -2.22
C PHE A 126 -0.28 39.12 -1.15
N ARG A 127 -0.93 39.17 0.01
CA ARG A 127 -0.52 40.07 1.10
C ARG A 127 0.84 39.66 1.67
N PHE A 128 1.11 38.37 1.80
CA PHE A 128 2.41 37.87 2.23
C PHE A 128 3.55 38.39 1.35
N HIS A 129 3.41 38.28 0.02
CA HIS A 129 4.40 38.82 -0.94
C HIS A 129 4.47 40.35 -0.99
N GLY A 130 3.59 41.04 -0.27
CA GLY A 130 3.64 42.48 -0.02
C GLY A 130 4.36 42.88 1.26
N ALA A 131 5.00 41.95 1.97
CA ALA A 131 5.90 42.28 3.07
C ALA A 131 7.10 43.11 2.58
N ASN A 132 7.59 44.02 3.43
CA ASN A 132 8.68 44.96 3.09
C ASN A 132 10.03 44.29 2.82
N VAL A 133 10.17 43.01 3.20
CA VAL A 133 11.35 42.20 2.87
C VAL A 133 11.36 41.78 1.40
N PHE A 134 10.20 41.81 0.72
CA PHE A 134 10.08 41.43 -0.68
C PHE A 134 10.14 42.63 -1.62
N SER A 135 10.92 42.48 -2.70
CA SER A 135 10.98 43.43 -3.81
C SER A 135 10.01 43.01 -4.92
N THR A 136 8.72 43.28 -4.72
CA THR A 136 7.63 42.93 -5.65
C THR A 136 6.82 44.15 -6.07
N THR A 137 6.18 44.11 -7.23
CA THR A 137 5.05 45.01 -7.57
C THR A 137 3.72 44.34 -7.22
N PRO A 138 2.59 45.08 -7.16
CA PRO A 138 1.28 44.43 -7.01
C PRO A 138 0.96 43.40 -8.09
N THR A 139 1.45 43.59 -9.33
CA THR A 139 1.31 42.61 -10.41
C THR A 139 2.12 41.35 -10.12
N ASP A 140 3.36 41.48 -9.64
CA ASP A 140 4.18 40.33 -9.26
C ASP A 140 3.53 39.53 -8.13
N GLN A 141 2.95 40.22 -7.14
CA GLN A 141 2.25 39.59 -6.02
C GLN A 141 1.05 38.76 -6.49
N ALA A 142 0.26 39.29 -7.42
CA ALA A 142 -0.87 38.58 -7.99
C ALA A 142 -0.42 37.35 -8.80
N ASN A 143 0.61 37.50 -9.64
CA ASN A 143 1.14 36.40 -10.45
C ASN A 143 1.78 35.30 -9.58
N LEU A 144 2.57 35.69 -8.57
CA LEU A 144 3.14 34.77 -7.59
C LEU A 144 2.07 34.02 -6.79
N GLU A 145 1.00 34.71 -6.39
CA GLU A 145 -0.12 34.04 -5.73
C GLU A 145 -0.74 32.98 -6.63
N GLN A 146 -1.02 33.29 -7.91
CA GLN A 146 -1.55 32.28 -8.83
C GLN A 146 -0.61 31.07 -8.94
N PHE A 147 0.70 31.30 -9.12
CA PHE A 147 1.67 30.20 -9.21
C PHE A 147 1.77 29.38 -7.91
N VAL A 148 1.83 30.01 -6.74
CA VAL A 148 1.92 29.31 -5.44
C VAL A 148 0.64 28.54 -5.13
N LEU A 149 -0.52 29.02 -5.56
CA LEU A 149 -1.77 28.28 -5.42
C LEU A 149 -1.84 27.10 -6.41
N ALA A 150 -1.23 27.20 -7.59
CA ALA A 150 -1.11 26.13 -8.59
C ALA A 150 0.20 25.32 -8.48
N PHE A 151 0.90 25.42 -7.35
CA PHE A 151 2.23 24.84 -7.15
C PHE A 151 2.20 23.32 -7.29
N ASP A 152 3.25 22.77 -7.87
CA ASP A 152 3.39 21.33 -8.11
C ASP A 152 3.23 20.55 -6.80
N SER A 153 2.50 19.43 -6.87
CA SER A 153 2.34 18.47 -5.78
C SER A 153 3.09 17.18 -6.11
N THR A 154 3.08 16.23 -5.18
CA THR A 154 3.71 14.92 -5.36
C THR A 154 3.13 14.16 -6.56
N LEU A 155 1.82 14.32 -6.81
CA LEU A 155 1.13 13.70 -7.94
C LEU A 155 0.78 14.78 -8.97
N ALA A 156 0.92 14.43 -10.25
CA ALA A 156 0.55 15.29 -11.36
C ALA A 156 -0.96 15.61 -11.34
N PRO A 157 -1.39 16.77 -11.88
CA PRO A 157 -2.79 17.24 -11.82
C PRO A 157 -3.83 16.23 -12.31
N LEU A 158 -3.44 15.43 -13.30
CA LEU A 158 -4.31 14.46 -13.95
C LEU A 158 -4.55 13.18 -13.13
N VAL A 159 -3.74 12.88 -12.12
CA VAL A 159 -3.89 11.66 -11.31
C VAL A 159 -5.25 11.67 -10.60
N GLY A 160 -5.93 10.53 -10.55
CA GLY A 160 -7.27 10.39 -10.00
C GLY A 160 -8.40 10.85 -10.94
N GLN A 161 -8.09 11.46 -12.10
CA GLN A 161 -9.11 11.75 -13.10
C GLN A 161 -9.65 10.45 -13.70
N GLN A 162 -10.98 10.38 -13.82
CA GLN A 162 -11.70 9.24 -14.36
C GLN A 162 -12.74 9.72 -15.38
N ILE A 163 -12.89 9.00 -16.49
CA ILE A 163 -13.95 9.26 -17.46
C ILE A 163 -14.45 7.99 -18.12
N THR A 164 -15.76 7.91 -18.36
CA THR A 164 -16.41 6.74 -18.96
C THR A 164 -16.84 7.00 -20.39
N LEU A 165 -16.34 6.18 -21.29
CA LEU A 165 -16.77 6.07 -22.68
C LEU A 165 -17.97 5.14 -22.79
N THR A 166 -19.04 5.63 -23.39
CA THR A 166 -20.25 4.88 -23.74
C THR A 166 -20.43 4.87 -25.26
N SER A 167 -21.44 4.13 -25.73
CA SER A 167 -21.80 4.06 -27.15
C SER A 167 -22.28 5.38 -27.75
N THR A 168 -22.61 6.38 -26.93
CA THR A 168 -23.25 7.64 -27.37
C THR A 168 -22.46 8.91 -27.05
N ASN A 169 -21.38 8.84 -26.27
CA ASN A 169 -20.69 10.03 -25.78
C ASN A 169 -19.25 10.23 -26.30
N GLY A 170 -18.82 9.42 -27.28
CA GLY A 170 -17.42 9.38 -27.73
C GLY A 170 -16.84 10.73 -28.17
N GLY A 171 -17.64 11.59 -28.80
CA GLY A 171 -17.22 12.94 -29.18
C GLY A 171 -16.95 13.86 -27.97
N THR A 172 -17.68 13.67 -26.88
CA THR A 172 -17.56 14.48 -25.65
C THR A 172 -16.39 14.02 -24.79
N VAL A 173 -16.23 12.71 -24.59
CA VAL A 173 -15.22 12.17 -23.65
C VAL A 173 -13.89 11.83 -24.31
N GLY A 174 -13.89 11.64 -25.63
CA GLY A 174 -12.71 11.30 -26.42
C GLY A 174 -11.50 12.22 -26.18
N PRO A 175 -11.65 13.56 -26.13
CA PRO A 175 -10.56 14.47 -25.81
C PRO A 175 -9.95 14.25 -24.43
N ARG A 176 -10.77 13.96 -23.40
CA ARG A 176 -10.26 13.66 -22.05
C ARG A 176 -9.47 12.35 -22.06
N ILE A 177 -9.98 11.29 -22.69
CA ILE A 177 -9.26 10.00 -22.80
C ILE A 177 -7.90 10.20 -23.48
N SER A 178 -7.87 10.96 -24.58
CA SER A 178 -6.61 11.27 -25.26
C SER A 178 -5.64 12.05 -24.36
N LEU A 179 -6.14 12.98 -23.54
CA LEU A 179 -5.32 13.66 -22.53
C LEU A 179 -4.78 12.67 -21.48
N LEU A 180 -5.62 11.75 -20.97
CA LEU A 180 -5.17 10.72 -20.02
C LEU A 180 -3.99 9.91 -20.57
N ILE A 181 -4.13 9.45 -21.82
CA ILE A 181 -3.09 8.68 -22.51
C ILE A 181 -1.83 9.51 -22.76
N ALA A 182 -1.98 10.79 -23.12
CA ALA A 182 -0.84 11.68 -23.38
C ALA A 182 -0.01 11.93 -22.12
N ARG A 183 -0.65 12.21 -20.97
CA ARG A 183 0.08 12.41 -19.71
C ARG A 183 0.69 11.12 -19.17
N ALA A 184 0.04 9.98 -19.40
CA ALA A 184 0.64 8.69 -19.09
C ALA A 184 1.90 8.41 -19.93
N ALA A 185 1.90 8.80 -21.20
CA ALA A 185 3.11 8.73 -22.04
C ALA A 185 4.23 9.66 -21.57
N ALA A 186 3.89 10.74 -20.85
CA ALA A 186 4.86 11.64 -20.21
C ALA A 186 5.38 11.11 -18.85
N GLY A 187 4.89 9.95 -18.37
CA GLY A 187 5.32 9.34 -17.10
C GLY A 187 4.65 9.93 -15.86
N GLU A 188 3.60 10.73 -16.02
CA GLU A 188 2.94 11.43 -14.91
C GLU A 188 1.89 10.60 -14.19
N CYS A 189 1.38 9.58 -14.87
CA CYS A 189 0.47 8.60 -14.32
C CYS A 189 0.50 7.33 -15.15
N GLU A 190 -0.18 6.30 -14.65
CA GLU A 190 -0.52 5.13 -15.45
C GLU A 190 -2.01 5.17 -15.79
N VAL A 191 -2.41 4.56 -16.91
CA VAL A 191 -3.82 4.52 -17.31
C VAL A 191 -4.34 3.10 -17.18
N THR A 192 -5.41 2.95 -16.42
CA THR A 192 -6.19 1.71 -16.33
C THR A 192 -7.54 1.90 -16.97
N VAL A 193 -8.12 0.79 -17.43
CA VAL A 193 -9.48 0.76 -17.98
C VAL A 193 -10.23 -0.38 -17.31
N LYS A 194 -11.42 -0.10 -16.81
CA LYS A 194 -12.36 -1.11 -16.29
C LYS A 194 -13.68 -1.02 -17.05
N GLY A 195 -14.35 -2.14 -17.26
CA GLY A 195 -15.66 -2.16 -17.93
C GLY A 195 -16.17 -3.55 -18.24
N THR A 196 -17.34 -3.64 -18.85
CA THR A 196 -17.97 -4.92 -19.22
C THR A 196 -17.63 -5.32 -20.65
N LEU A 197 -17.26 -6.57 -20.91
CA LEU A 197 -17.09 -7.13 -22.27
C LEU A 197 -17.87 -8.44 -22.36
N ALA A 198 -18.84 -8.52 -23.27
CA ALA A 198 -19.70 -9.68 -23.48
C ALA A 198 -20.36 -10.22 -22.19
N GLY A 199 -20.71 -9.32 -21.27
CA GLY A 199 -21.31 -9.66 -19.97
C GLY A 199 -20.32 -9.95 -18.84
N GLU A 200 -19.01 -9.98 -19.12
CA GLU A 200 -17.96 -10.19 -18.13
C GLU A 200 -17.37 -8.85 -17.65
N GLN A 201 -17.09 -8.72 -16.35
CA GLN A 201 -16.27 -7.61 -15.85
C GLN A 201 -14.83 -7.82 -16.26
N ARG A 202 -14.20 -6.79 -16.83
CA ARG A 202 -12.86 -6.84 -17.39
C ARG A 202 -12.02 -5.63 -16.97
N GLY A 203 -10.71 -5.84 -16.95
CA GLY A 203 -9.71 -4.82 -16.70
C GLY A 203 -8.59 -4.79 -17.72
N TRP A 204 -7.99 -3.61 -17.87
CA TRP A 204 -6.80 -3.38 -18.67
C TRP A 204 -5.90 -2.36 -18.00
N PHE A 205 -4.60 -2.46 -18.25
CA PHE A 205 -3.64 -1.40 -17.95
C PHE A 205 -2.80 -1.05 -19.17
N ARG A 206 -2.42 0.22 -19.30
CA ARG A 206 -1.59 0.71 -20.40
C ARG A 206 -0.13 0.34 -20.15
N THR A 207 0.47 -0.42 -21.05
CA THR A 207 1.88 -0.78 -21.02
C THR A 207 2.78 0.37 -21.51
N ALA A 208 4.09 0.27 -21.28
CA ALA A 208 5.07 1.22 -21.79
C ALA A 208 5.07 1.34 -23.33
N ALA A 209 4.67 0.27 -24.04
CA ALA A 209 4.52 0.27 -25.50
C ALA A 209 3.30 1.07 -26.00
N GLY A 210 2.44 1.56 -25.09
CA GLY A 210 1.24 2.32 -25.41
C GLY A 210 0.02 1.48 -25.80
N THR A 211 0.13 0.15 -25.67
CA THR A 211 -0.98 -0.80 -25.78
C THR A 211 -1.58 -1.11 -24.41
N PHE A 212 -2.74 -1.75 -24.38
CA PHE A 212 -3.48 -2.11 -23.18
C PHE A 212 -3.47 -3.62 -22.99
N GLN A 213 -2.75 -4.09 -21.97
CA GLN A 213 -2.78 -5.49 -21.56
C GLN A 213 -4.05 -5.72 -20.74
N SER A 214 -4.81 -6.75 -21.10
CA SER A 214 -6.00 -7.21 -20.37
C SER A 214 -5.62 -8.01 -19.13
N ASP A 215 -6.59 -8.16 -18.25
CA ASP A 215 -6.65 -9.09 -17.11
C ASP A 215 -6.56 -10.59 -17.45
N ARG A 216 -6.28 -10.93 -18.71
CA ARG A 216 -5.79 -12.24 -19.14
C ARG A 216 -4.44 -12.07 -19.82
N VAL A 217 -3.39 -12.70 -19.31
CA VAL A 217 -2.03 -12.57 -19.84
C VAL A 217 -1.89 -13.15 -21.26
N SER A 218 -2.71 -14.16 -21.58
CA SER A 218 -2.71 -14.83 -22.88
C SER A 218 -3.37 -14.03 -24.01
N GLU A 219 -4.19 -13.02 -23.67
CA GLU A 219 -4.83 -12.15 -24.65
C GLU A 219 -3.82 -11.11 -25.17
N THR A 220 -3.83 -10.88 -26.49
CA THR A 220 -2.92 -9.90 -27.11
C THR A 220 -3.26 -8.47 -26.67
N PRO A 221 -2.26 -7.66 -26.26
CA PRO A 221 -2.50 -6.26 -25.91
C PRO A 221 -3.21 -5.48 -27.00
N LEU A 222 -4.22 -4.70 -26.59
CA LEU A 222 -5.05 -3.91 -27.50
C LEU A 222 -4.49 -2.51 -27.73
N THR A 223 -4.82 -1.91 -28.87
CA THR A 223 -4.59 -0.47 -29.08
C THR A 223 -5.69 0.35 -28.38
N ASP A 224 -5.44 1.63 -28.09
CA ASP A 224 -6.48 2.57 -27.62
C ASP A 224 -7.70 2.56 -28.56
N ALA A 225 -7.47 2.59 -29.88
CA ALA A 225 -8.54 2.56 -30.86
C ALA A 225 -9.40 1.29 -30.77
N ALA A 226 -8.77 0.12 -30.60
CA ALA A 226 -9.49 -1.13 -30.42
C ALA A 226 -10.29 -1.16 -29.11
N LEU A 227 -9.73 -0.62 -28.03
CA LEU A 227 -10.40 -0.56 -26.73
C LEU A 227 -11.60 0.39 -26.75
N ARG A 228 -11.48 1.56 -27.40
CA ARG A 228 -12.61 2.48 -27.62
C ARG A 228 -13.69 1.86 -28.50
N ALA A 229 -13.32 1.07 -29.51
CA ALA A 229 -14.28 0.39 -30.37
C ALA A 229 -15.17 -0.60 -29.60
N GLN A 230 -14.69 -1.22 -28.52
CA GLN A 230 -15.51 -2.10 -27.68
C GLN A 230 -16.69 -1.36 -27.03
N ALA A 231 -16.50 -0.08 -26.67
CA ALA A 231 -17.52 0.76 -26.04
C ALA A 231 -18.62 1.24 -27.00
N ALA A 232 -18.49 0.99 -28.31
CA ALA A 232 -19.54 1.28 -29.27
C ALA A 232 -20.79 0.41 -29.07
N THR A 233 -20.65 -0.75 -28.41
CA THR A 233 -21.77 -1.61 -28.01
C THR A 233 -22.35 -1.14 -26.68
N ALA A 234 -23.66 -0.89 -26.62
CA ALA A 234 -24.34 -0.56 -25.37
C ALA A 234 -24.15 -1.65 -24.31
N GLY A 235 -23.86 -1.27 -23.06
CA GLY A 235 -23.54 -2.20 -21.98
C GLY A 235 -22.07 -2.67 -21.96
N GLN A 236 -21.21 -2.12 -22.83
CA GLN A 236 -19.77 -2.38 -22.84
C GLN A 236 -18.96 -1.10 -22.60
N GLU A 237 -19.42 -0.25 -21.69
CA GLU A 237 -18.77 1.01 -21.35
C GLU A 237 -17.32 0.78 -20.89
N ARG A 238 -16.44 1.76 -21.16
CA ARG A 238 -15.02 1.72 -20.78
C ARG A 238 -14.69 2.92 -19.92
N THR A 239 -14.34 2.68 -18.67
CA THR A 239 -13.96 3.72 -17.72
C THR A 239 -12.44 3.80 -17.66
N TYR A 240 -11.88 4.90 -18.15
CA TYR A 240 -10.45 5.20 -18.12
C TYR A 240 -10.13 5.96 -16.84
N THR A 241 -9.08 5.54 -16.13
CA THR A 241 -8.60 6.20 -14.91
C THR A 241 -7.11 6.44 -15.03
N CYS A 242 -6.66 7.65 -14.72
CA CYS A 242 -5.24 7.96 -14.54
C CYS A 242 -4.91 7.71 -13.06
N VAL A 243 -4.07 6.72 -12.80
CA VAL A 243 -3.71 6.25 -11.46
C VAL A 243 -2.26 6.63 -11.13
N PRO A 244 -1.85 6.71 -9.86
CA PRO A 244 -0.47 7.02 -9.50
C PRO A 244 0.54 6.13 -10.26
N PRO A 245 1.69 6.67 -10.69
CA PRO A 245 2.75 5.86 -11.29
C PRO A 245 3.11 4.64 -10.43
N GLY A 246 3.32 3.49 -11.07
CA GLY A 246 3.61 2.21 -10.42
C GLY A 246 2.41 1.44 -9.87
N SER A 247 1.17 1.96 -10.00
CA SER A 247 -0.03 1.31 -9.45
C SER A 247 -0.99 0.74 -10.51
N GLY A 248 -0.68 0.89 -11.79
CA GLY A 248 -1.54 0.55 -12.92
C GLY A 248 -1.79 -0.92 -13.10
N GLN A 249 -0.79 -1.79 -12.90
CA GLN A 249 -1.02 -3.24 -12.91
C GLN A 249 -1.97 -3.63 -11.77
N ARG A 250 -1.64 -3.26 -10.54
CA ARG A 250 -2.46 -3.55 -9.36
C ARG A 250 -3.91 -3.08 -9.51
N ILE A 251 -4.11 -1.83 -9.94
CA ILE A 251 -5.46 -1.26 -10.07
C ILE A 251 -6.17 -1.78 -11.32
N GLY A 252 -5.42 -2.11 -12.38
CA GLY A 252 -5.95 -2.44 -13.69
C GLY A 252 -6.32 -3.91 -13.87
N VAL A 253 -5.46 -4.83 -13.41
CA VAL A 253 -5.53 -6.26 -13.80
C VAL A 253 -5.10 -7.26 -12.72
N ASP A 254 -4.54 -6.83 -11.59
CA ASP A 254 -3.94 -7.71 -10.56
C ASP A 254 -4.28 -7.14 -9.17
N ARG A 255 -5.54 -7.28 -8.77
CA ARG A 255 -6.14 -6.48 -7.70
C ARG A 255 -5.43 -6.65 -6.35
N ASP A 256 -4.96 -7.85 -6.04
CA ASP A 256 -4.32 -8.21 -4.79
C ASP A 256 -2.78 -8.19 -4.84
N ASP A 257 -2.21 -7.86 -6.02
CA ASP A 257 -0.78 -7.60 -6.24
C ASP A 257 0.09 -8.86 -6.04
N ASP A 258 -0.45 -10.04 -6.40
CA ASP A 258 0.22 -11.33 -6.24
C ASP A 258 0.94 -11.80 -7.53
N GLY A 259 0.79 -11.05 -8.61
CA GLY A 259 1.42 -11.28 -9.90
C GLY A 259 0.60 -12.14 -10.87
N PHE A 260 -0.60 -12.58 -10.48
CA PHE A 260 -1.56 -13.24 -11.35
C PHE A 260 -2.67 -12.27 -11.74
N PHE A 261 -3.16 -12.36 -12.97
CA PHE A 261 -4.18 -11.42 -13.43
C PHE A 261 -5.59 -11.87 -13.06
N ASP A 262 -6.42 -10.90 -12.66
CA ASP A 262 -7.77 -11.07 -12.11
C ASP A 262 -8.59 -12.13 -12.87
N ARG A 263 -8.52 -12.14 -14.22
CA ARG A 263 -9.34 -13.02 -15.04
C ARG A 263 -8.70 -14.39 -15.28
N ASP A 264 -7.38 -14.49 -15.30
CA ASP A 264 -6.69 -15.79 -15.32
C ASP A 264 -6.98 -16.57 -14.02
N GLU A 265 -7.06 -15.86 -12.89
CA GLU A 265 -7.47 -16.43 -11.61
C GLU A 265 -8.91 -16.94 -11.60
N LEU A 266 -9.86 -16.10 -12.03
CA LEU A 266 -11.26 -16.50 -12.13
C LEU A 266 -11.46 -17.69 -13.08
N ASP A 267 -10.75 -17.71 -14.21
CA ASP A 267 -10.81 -18.83 -15.16
C ASP A 267 -10.19 -20.12 -14.57
N ALA A 268 -9.23 -19.99 -13.64
CA ALA A 268 -8.68 -21.10 -12.86
C ALA A 268 -9.50 -21.47 -11.61
N GLY A 269 -10.57 -20.71 -11.31
CA GLY A 269 -11.42 -20.91 -10.13
C GLY A 269 -10.79 -20.45 -8.81
N THR A 270 -9.82 -19.55 -8.87
CA THR A 270 -9.18 -18.92 -7.71
C THR A 270 -9.75 -17.52 -7.46
N ASP A 271 -9.34 -16.87 -6.37
CA ASP A 271 -9.98 -15.65 -5.84
C ASP A 271 -9.04 -14.45 -6.02
N PRO A 272 -9.31 -13.55 -6.98
CA PRO A 272 -8.47 -12.40 -7.31
C PRO A 272 -8.51 -11.28 -6.25
N GLU A 273 -9.16 -11.52 -5.12
CA GLU A 273 -9.11 -10.61 -3.97
C GLU A 273 -8.22 -11.15 -2.84
N ASN A 274 -7.55 -12.28 -3.05
CA ASN A 274 -6.77 -12.98 -2.04
C ASN A 274 -5.45 -13.47 -2.63
N ALA A 275 -4.36 -12.75 -2.33
CA ALA A 275 -3.01 -12.98 -2.84
C ALA A 275 -2.36 -14.35 -2.50
N LEU A 276 -3.10 -15.23 -1.82
CA LEU A 276 -2.71 -16.64 -1.58
C LEU A 276 -3.51 -17.64 -2.42
N SER A 277 -4.42 -17.13 -3.24
CA SER A 277 -5.38 -17.89 -4.03
C SER A 277 -5.17 -17.58 -5.50
N PHE A 278 -4.03 -18.04 -6.02
CA PHE A 278 -3.66 -17.91 -7.42
C PHE A 278 -3.63 -19.26 -8.15
N PRO A 279 -3.65 -19.28 -9.49
CA PRO A 279 -3.48 -20.47 -10.30
C PRO A 279 -2.24 -21.27 -9.90
N GLY A 280 -2.46 -22.50 -9.41
CA GLY A 280 -1.39 -23.39 -8.96
C GLY A 280 -0.99 -23.21 -7.48
N ALA A 281 -1.64 -22.31 -6.75
CA ALA A 281 -1.49 -22.23 -5.30
C ALA A 281 -1.90 -23.55 -4.63
N PRO A 282 -1.22 -23.97 -3.54
CA PRO A 282 -1.65 -25.11 -2.76
C PRO A 282 -3.00 -24.82 -2.10
N THR A 283 -3.94 -25.76 -2.20
CA THR A 283 -5.23 -25.69 -1.50
C THR A 283 -5.02 -25.80 0.00
N LEU A 284 -5.33 -24.74 0.74
CA LEU A 284 -5.17 -24.70 2.20
C LEU A 284 -6.48 -24.95 2.92
N VAL A 285 -6.50 -25.98 3.78
CA VAL A 285 -7.56 -26.17 4.77
C VAL A 285 -7.25 -25.29 5.97
N LEU A 286 -8.13 -24.33 6.29
CA LEU A 286 -7.99 -23.47 7.46
C LEU A 286 -8.36 -24.29 8.71
N VAL A 287 -7.44 -24.38 9.67
CA VAL A 287 -7.62 -25.20 10.87
C VAL A 287 -7.43 -24.37 12.13
N GLN A 288 -8.11 -24.77 13.21
CA GLN A 288 -7.95 -24.13 14.50
C GLN A 288 -6.52 -24.26 15.07
N THR A 289 -6.15 -23.35 15.95
CA THR A 289 -4.94 -23.47 16.78
C THR A 289 -5.31 -24.02 18.15
N THR A 290 -5.27 -25.35 18.31
CA THR A 290 -5.50 -25.99 19.61
C THR A 290 -4.40 -25.61 20.61
N SER A 291 -3.14 -25.65 20.18
CA SER A 291 -2.03 -25.04 20.92
C SER A 291 -0.86 -24.70 20.01
N LEU A 292 -0.20 -23.57 20.32
CA LEU A 292 1.04 -23.13 19.68
C LEU A 292 1.94 -22.50 20.73
N SER A 293 3.21 -22.90 20.76
CA SER A 293 4.20 -22.34 21.67
C SER A 293 5.60 -22.34 21.07
N LEU A 294 6.24 -21.17 21.14
CA LEU A 294 7.62 -20.93 20.78
C LEU A 294 8.40 -20.47 22.03
N LYS A 295 9.66 -20.87 22.12
CA LYS A 295 10.62 -20.37 23.10
C LYS A 295 11.98 -20.17 22.43
N ASP A 296 12.64 -19.08 22.80
CA ASP A 296 14.00 -18.74 22.41
C ASP A 296 14.74 -18.10 23.60
N ALA A 297 14.85 -18.85 24.70
CA ALA A 297 15.57 -18.38 25.89
C ALA A 297 17.10 -18.54 25.75
N SER A 298 17.55 -19.47 24.90
CA SER A 298 18.94 -19.69 24.52
C SER A 298 19.00 -20.58 23.27
N PRO A 299 20.10 -20.56 22.48
CA PRO A 299 20.26 -21.43 21.31
C PRO A 299 20.04 -22.92 21.59
N THR A 300 20.32 -23.38 22.82
CA THR A 300 20.18 -24.79 23.23
C THR A 300 18.80 -25.14 23.82
N SER A 301 17.96 -24.14 24.11
CA SER A 301 16.63 -24.32 24.70
C SER A 301 15.47 -23.94 23.78
N ARG A 302 15.78 -23.63 22.51
CA ARG A 302 14.79 -23.31 21.49
C ARG A 302 13.78 -24.44 21.32
N HIS A 303 12.50 -24.07 21.29
CA HIS A 303 11.40 -25.02 21.25
C HIS A 303 10.26 -24.51 20.37
N PHE A 304 9.78 -25.37 19.48
CA PHE A 304 8.58 -25.14 18.68
C PHE A 304 7.60 -26.31 18.89
N SER A 305 6.33 -25.99 19.15
CA SER A 305 5.26 -26.97 19.23
C SER A 305 3.97 -26.39 18.69
N PHE A 306 3.35 -27.12 17.77
CA PHE A 306 2.02 -26.83 17.26
C PHE A 306 1.12 -28.06 17.36
N LYS A 307 -0.17 -27.83 17.66
CA LYS A 307 -1.23 -28.82 17.61
C LYS A 307 -2.50 -28.18 17.05
N SER A 308 -3.12 -28.89 16.13
CA SER A 308 -4.51 -28.66 15.71
C SER A 308 -5.30 -29.95 15.85
N ALA A 309 -6.50 -29.86 16.43
CA ALA A 309 -7.43 -30.96 16.59
C ALA A 309 -8.82 -30.49 16.13
N THR A 310 -9.31 -31.00 15.00
CA THR A 310 -10.47 -30.46 14.28
C THR A 310 -11.70 -31.37 14.33
N THR A 311 -11.78 -32.27 15.32
CA THR A 311 -12.87 -33.25 15.42
C THR A 311 -14.24 -32.57 15.53
N ASP A 312 -14.28 -31.43 16.22
CA ASP A 312 -15.50 -30.66 16.47
C ASP A 312 -15.68 -29.48 15.51
N ASP A 313 -14.80 -29.34 14.50
CA ASP A 313 -14.84 -28.24 13.54
C ASP A 313 -15.81 -28.53 12.37
N PRO A 314 -16.33 -27.47 11.70
CA PRO A 314 -17.09 -27.61 10.47
C PRO A 314 -16.33 -28.41 9.40
N SER A 315 -17.04 -29.13 8.53
CA SER A 315 -16.44 -29.99 7.50
C SER A 315 -15.35 -29.31 6.65
N PRO A 316 -15.49 -28.04 6.22
CA PRO A 316 -14.43 -27.33 5.47
C PRO A 316 -13.13 -27.12 6.25
N ASN A 317 -13.17 -27.17 7.59
CA ASN A 317 -12.03 -26.94 8.48
C ASN A 317 -11.43 -28.25 9.01
N ARG A 318 -11.95 -29.41 8.60
CA ARG A 318 -11.48 -30.70 9.11
C ARG A 318 -10.20 -31.17 8.42
N ILE A 319 -9.26 -31.66 9.22
CA ILE A 319 -8.00 -32.23 8.73
C ILE A 319 -8.27 -33.59 8.09
N VAL A 320 -8.07 -33.67 6.78
CA VAL A 320 -8.14 -34.91 6.00
C VAL A 320 -6.78 -35.16 5.33
N PRO A 321 -6.00 -36.15 5.78
CA PRO A 321 -4.71 -36.48 5.17
C PRO A 321 -4.86 -36.91 3.70
N PRO A 322 -3.83 -36.68 2.86
CA PRO A 322 -3.87 -37.05 1.44
C PRO A 322 -3.95 -38.57 1.27
N SER A 323 -4.54 -39.02 0.17
CA SER A 323 -4.59 -40.45 -0.17
C SER A 323 -3.19 -41.01 -0.39
N GLN A 324 -2.99 -42.25 0.07
CA GLN A 324 -1.74 -42.98 -0.15
C GLN A 324 -1.49 -43.18 -1.66
N GLY A 325 -0.27 -42.90 -2.10
CA GLY A 325 0.15 -42.95 -3.51
C GLY A 325 -0.40 -41.82 -4.38
N GLY A 326 -1.15 -40.87 -3.82
CA GLY A 326 -1.63 -39.70 -4.54
C GLY A 326 -0.54 -38.64 -4.77
N ALA A 327 -0.86 -37.61 -5.57
CA ALA A 327 0.07 -36.52 -5.88
C ALA A 327 0.57 -35.75 -4.64
N ASN A 328 -0.21 -35.74 -3.56
CA ASN A 328 0.11 -35.08 -2.29
C ASN A 328 0.63 -36.05 -1.22
N ASP A 329 0.96 -37.30 -1.57
CA ASP A 329 1.54 -38.26 -0.62
C ASP A 329 2.96 -37.80 -0.20
N PRO A 330 3.17 -37.46 1.08
CA PRO A 330 4.44 -36.94 1.55
C PRO A 330 5.57 -37.98 1.57
N THR A 331 5.25 -39.28 1.49
CA THR A 331 6.27 -40.34 1.36
C THR A 331 6.93 -40.35 -0.02
N SER A 332 6.29 -39.72 -1.01
CA SER A 332 6.85 -39.54 -2.36
C SER A 332 7.32 -38.11 -2.59
N GLY A 333 6.51 -37.11 -2.23
CA GLY A 333 6.79 -35.70 -2.50
C GLY A 333 7.47 -34.91 -1.37
N GLY A 334 7.50 -35.45 -0.15
CA GLY A 334 7.90 -34.70 1.04
C GLY A 334 6.85 -33.67 1.44
N GLY A 335 7.29 -32.64 2.16
CA GLY A 335 6.43 -31.52 2.55
C GLY A 335 7.25 -30.31 2.97
N MET A 336 6.54 -29.25 3.34
CA MET A 336 7.14 -28.00 3.79
C MET A 336 6.34 -27.45 4.97
N LEU A 337 7.04 -26.95 5.98
CA LEU A 337 6.44 -26.24 7.11
C LEU A 337 6.90 -24.78 7.06
N VAL A 338 5.96 -23.85 7.11
CA VAL A 338 6.24 -22.41 7.19
C VAL A 338 5.65 -21.87 8.49
N VAL A 339 6.42 -21.11 9.25
CA VAL A 339 5.97 -20.45 10.49
C VAL A 339 6.41 -19.00 10.45
N TYR A 340 5.49 -18.07 10.65
CA TYR A 340 5.75 -16.65 10.44
C TYR A 340 4.92 -15.75 11.37
N ASN A 341 5.40 -14.53 11.59
CA ASN A 341 4.66 -13.49 12.30
C ASN A 341 3.47 -13.04 11.46
N SER A 342 2.25 -13.31 11.90
CA SER A 342 1.03 -12.94 11.17
C SER A 342 0.41 -11.62 11.65
N ALA A 343 1.04 -10.94 12.61
CA ALA A 343 0.58 -9.66 13.13
C ALA A 343 1.19 -8.46 12.40
N GLY A 344 2.14 -8.68 11.48
CA GLY A 344 2.88 -7.62 10.80
C GLY A 344 3.78 -6.82 11.74
N LEU A 345 4.23 -7.45 12.84
CA LEU A 345 5.10 -6.81 13.84
C LEU A 345 6.59 -7.07 13.58
N SER A 346 6.91 -8.14 12.86
CA SER A 346 8.25 -8.50 12.40
C SER A 346 8.16 -9.22 11.05
N ASN A 347 9.31 -9.37 10.39
CA ASN A 347 9.43 -10.14 9.15
C ASN A 347 9.91 -11.58 9.44
N ASP A 348 9.67 -12.07 10.65
CA ASP A 348 10.13 -13.41 11.02
C ASP A 348 9.37 -14.47 10.23
N GLU A 349 10.12 -15.24 9.46
CA GLU A 349 9.65 -16.42 8.77
C GLU A 349 10.68 -17.55 8.89
N VAL A 350 10.18 -18.77 9.13
CA VAL A 350 10.96 -19.99 9.02
C VAL A 350 10.26 -20.95 8.10
N THR A 351 10.95 -21.27 7.01
CA THR A 351 10.56 -22.32 6.06
C THR A 351 11.45 -23.54 6.26
N VAL A 352 10.82 -24.69 6.55
CA VAL A 352 11.48 -25.96 6.81
C VAL A 352 11.06 -26.98 5.76
N ASN A 353 12.02 -27.44 4.95
CA ASN A 353 11.82 -28.59 4.09
C ASN A 353 11.70 -29.87 4.92
N LEU A 354 10.71 -30.72 4.58
CA LEU A 354 10.43 -32.00 5.23
C LEU A 354 10.60 -33.11 4.18
N PRO A 355 11.83 -33.63 3.96
CA PRO A 355 12.12 -34.55 2.87
C PRO A 355 11.32 -35.85 2.92
N ALA A 356 10.94 -36.36 1.75
CA ALA A 356 10.15 -37.59 1.57
C ALA A 356 10.72 -38.80 2.34
N VAL A 357 12.05 -38.93 2.37
CA VAL A 357 12.78 -40.04 3.04
C VAL A 357 12.49 -40.16 4.55
N ASN A 358 12.08 -39.08 5.19
CA ASN A 358 11.77 -39.04 6.62
C ASN A 358 10.28 -39.19 6.93
N TRP A 359 9.44 -39.36 5.89
CA TRP A 359 8.01 -39.62 6.04
C TRP A 359 7.71 -41.12 6.04
N THR A 360 6.77 -41.51 6.88
CA THR A 360 6.27 -42.88 6.99
C THR A 360 4.75 -42.88 7.09
N LEU A 361 4.11 -43.88 6.50
CA LEU A 361 2.67 -44.08 6.62
C LEU A 361 2.33 -44.60 8.02
N LEU A 362 1.29 -44.03 8.63
CA LEU A 362 0.71 -44.46 9.90
C LEU A 362 -0.66 -45.09 9.67
N GLY A 363 -0.72 -46.41 9.56
CA GLY A 363 -1.96 -47.13 9.23
C GLY A 363 -2.34 -46.91 7.76
N SER A 364 -3.63 -46.73 7.47
CA SER A 364 -4.14 -46.54 6.09
C SER A 364 -4.41 -45.07 5.71
N THR A 365 -4.39 -44.13 6.65
CA THR A 365 -4.86 -42.74 6.42
C THR A 365 -4.06 -41.66 7.15
N GLY A 366 -2.89 -41.98 7.72
CA GLY A 366 -2.06 -41.00 8.43
C GLY A 366 -0.61 -41.02 7.99
N TYR A 367 0.12 -39.96 8.30
CA TYR A 367 1.55 -39.85 8.00
C TYR A 367 2.31 -39.36 9.22
N GLN A 368 3.59 -39.75 9.29
CA GLN A 368 4.53 -39.27 10.27
C GLN A 368 5.85 -38.91 9.62
N TYR A 369 6.24 -37.65 9.81
CA TYR A 369 7.61 -37.21 9.60
C TYR A 369 8.40 -37.43 10.88
N LYS A 370 9.60 -37.99 10.78
CA LYS A 370 10.55 -38.05 11.89
C LYS A 370 11.97 -37.87 11.37
N ASP A 371 12.61 -36.79 11.78
CA ASP A 371 14.01 -36.55 11.48
C ASP A 371 14.88 -37.07 12.64
N PRO A 372 15.75 -38.05 12.42
CA PRO A 372 16.62 -38.57 13.47
C PRO A 372 17.78 -37.62 13.82
N SER A 373 18.03 -36.58 13.01
CA SER A 373 19.15 -35.67 13.21
C SER A 373 19.02 -34.88 14.52
N PRO A 374 20.07 -34.85 15.38
CA PRO A 374 20.11 -34.02 16.58
C PRO A 374 20.01 -32.52 16.31
N SER A 375 20.40 -32.08 15.11
CA SER A 375 20.33 -30.69 14.65
C SER A 375 19.05 -30.35 13.88
N SER A 376 18.10 -31.30 13.78
CA SER A 376 16.87 -31.07 13.03
C SER A 376 16.06 -29.91 13.61
N VAL A 377 15.60 -29.04 12.70
CA VAL A 377 14.71 -27.92 13.02
C VAL A 377 13.34 -28.44 13.48
N ILE A 378 12.80 -29.45 12.77
CA ILE A 378 11.55 -30.15 13.09
C ILE A 378 11.84 -31.63 13.32
N SER A 379 11.70 -32.07 14.56
CA SER A 379 11.97 -33.48 14.91
C SER A 379 10.82 -34.41 14.56
N LYS A 380 9.57 -33.89 14.52
CA LYS A 380 8.39 -34.72 14.26
C LYS A 380 7.20 -33.93 13.72
N VAL A 381 6.56 -34.48 12.70
CA VAL A 381 5.19 -34.13 12.28
C VAL A 381 4.33 -35.38 12.36
N SER A 382 3.12 -35.28 12.90
CA SER A 382 2.10 -36.32 12.78
C SER A 382 0.87 -35.71 12.14
N LEU A 383 0.47 -36.25 11.00
CA LEU A 383 -0.74 -35.88 10.27
C LEU A 383 -1.69 -37.09 10.31
N LYS A 384 -2.84 -36.92 10.94
CA LYS A 384 -3.91 -37.92 11.02
C LYS A 384 -5.24 -37.21 10.77
N THR A 385 -6.29 -37.98 10.52
CA THR A 385 -7.65 -37.46 10.52
C THR A 385 -7.89 -36.64 11.79
N ASP A 386 -8.36 -35.41 11.60
CA ASP A 386 -8.60 -34.41 12.65
C ASP A 386 -7.43 -34.01 13.51
N ARG A 387 -6.18 -34.33 13.14
CA ARG A 387 -5.07 -34.01 14.02
C ARG A 387 -3.76 -33.78 13.29
N ILE A 388 -3.22 -32.58 13.49
CA ILE A 388 -1.83 -32.23 13.18
C ILE A 388 -1.10 -31.97 14.48
N THR A 389 0.09 -32.56 14.61
CA THR A 389 1.04 -32.20 15.67
C THR A 389 2.41 -31.97 15.07
N VAL A 390 3.06 -30.87 15.43
CA VAL A 390 4.43 -30.58 15.04
C VAL A 390 5.28 -30.33 16.28
N LYS A 391 6.48 -30.91 16.31
CA LYS A 391 7.48 -30.74 17.35
C LYS A 391 8.83 -30.44 16.72
N GLY A 392 9.53 -29.47 17.30
CA GLY A 392 10.84 -29.04 16.82
C GLY A 392 11.45 -28.03 17.77
N GLY A 393 12.39 -27.25 17.25
CA GLY A 393 12.91 -26.09 17.97
C GLY A 393 14.43 -26.02 18.05
N LYS A 394 15.16 -27.14 18.04
CA LYS A 394 16.60 -27.14 18.36
C LYS A 394 17.44 -26.32 17.37
N GLY A 395 17.11 -26.35 16.07
CA GLY A 395 17.73 -25.53 15.03
C GLY A 395 16.85 -24.38 14.53
N TRP A 396 15.83 -23.98 15.31
CA TRP A 396 14.81 -23.01 14.90
C TRP A 396 15.42 -21.62 14.72
N THR A 397 15.15 -20.97 13.59
CA THR A 397 15.71 -19.64 13.27
C THR A 397 14.73 -18.49 13.49
N TYR A 398 13.47 -18.77 13.82
CA TYR A 398 12.48 -17.76 14.15
C TYR A 398 12.94 -17.07 15.42
N THR A 399 13.20 -15.78 15.35
CA THR A 399 13.64 -14.98 16.48
C THR A 399 12.43 -14.50 17.28
N LEU A 400 12.59 -14.41 18.61
CA LEU A 400 11.56 -13.88 19.50
C LEU A 400 12.14 -12.65 20.21
N ASP A 401 12.81 -11.77 19.47
CA ASP A 401 13.55 -10.63 20.01
C ASP A 401 12.72 -9.34 20.01
N GLU A 402 11.52 -9.35 19.45
CA GLU A 402 10.53 -8.28 19.58
C GLU A 402 9.88 -8.24 20.97
N ALA A 403 9.31 -7.09 21.30
CA ALA A 403 8.53 -6.91 22.52
C ALA A 403 7.35 -7.90 22.64
N GLY A 404 6.78 -8.30 21.50
CA GLY A 404 5.76 -9.33 21.38
C GLY A 404 5.47 -9.65 19.90
N GLN A 405 5.04 -10.87 19.65
CA GLN A 405 4.70 -11.39 18.33
C GLN A 405 3.28 -11.02 17.92
N GLY A 406 2.36 -10.84 18.88
CA GLY A 406 0.94 -10.60 18.64
C GLY A 406 0.20 -11.84 18.15
N ARG A 407 0.59 -12.38 16.98
CA ARG A 407 0.00 -13.56 16.33
C ARG A 407 1.10 -14.30 15.55
N VAL A 408 1.03 -15.64 15.56
CA VAL A 408 1.95 -16.49 14.80
C VAL A 408 1.13 -17.48 13.99
N ALA A 409 1.41 -17.56 12.70
CA ALA A 409 0.77 -18.49 11.78
C ALA A 409 1.66 -19.71 11.49
N VAL A 410 1.02 -20.83 11.16
CA VAL A 410 1.66 -22.10 10.82
C VAL A 410 1.01 -22.66 9.57
N ARG A 411 1.81 -22.92 8.53
CA ARG A 411 1.40 -23.61 7.30
C ARG A 411 2.13 -24.95 7.18
N LEU A 412 1.39 -26.03 6.92
CA LEU A 412 1.94 -27.33 6.53
C LEU A 412 1.49 -27.64 5.11
N LEU A 413 2.44 -27.85 4.19
CA LEU A 413 2.20 -28.08 2.77
C LEU A 413 2.72 -29.46 2.37
N LEU A 414 1.90 -30.23 1.66
CA LEU A 414 2.21 -31.52 1.06
C LEU A 414 1.77 -31.49 -0.41
N GLY A 415 2.71 -31.25 -1.32
CA GLY A 415 2.40 -31.00 -2.73
C GLY A 415 1.51 -29.76 -2.90
N SER A 416 0.35 -29.93 -3.54
CA SER A 416 -0.64 -28.88 -3.75
C SER A 416 -1.74 -28.84 -2.66
N GLN A 417 -1.60 -29.60 -1.57
CA GLN A 417 -2.54 -29.57 -0.45
C GLN A 417 -1.83 -29.08 0.81
N GLY A 418 -2.52 -28.33 1.67
CA GLY A 418 -1.96 -27.94 2.96
C GLY A 418 -2.98 -27.55 4.01
N TRP A 419 -2.47 -27.09 5.15
CA TRP A 419 -3.25 -26.61 6.28
C TRP A 419 -2.66 -25.31 6.81
N CYS A 420 -3.51 -24.37 7.19
CA CYS A 420 -3.10 -23.10 7.75
C CYS A 420 -3.81 -22.82 9.07
N ALA A 421 -3.05 -22.42 10.08
CA ALA A 421 -3.55 -22.01 11.39
C ALA A 421 -2.93 -20.68 11.78
N ASP A 422 -3.65 -19.91 12.59
CA ASP A 422 -3.21 -18.59 13.02
C ASP A 422 -3.55 -18.35 14.49
N GLY A 423 -2.54 -18.37 15.35
CA GLY A 423 -2.69 -18.35 16.79
C GLY A 423 -2.47 -16.95 17.37
N PRO A 424 -3.50 -16.26 17.88
CA PRO A 424 -3.30 -15.01 18.62
C PRO A 424 -2.64 -15.26 19.97
N ALA A 425 -1.88 -14.28 20.48
CA ALA A 425 -1.24 -14.32 21.79
C ALA A 425 -2.25 -14.62 22.90
N LYS A 426 -1.87 -15.49 23.86
CA LYS A 426 -2.74 -15.83 24.98
C LYS A 426 -2.89 -14.65 25.95
N MET A 427 -4.11 -14.17 26.11
CA MET A 427 -4.47 -13.24 27.18
C MET A 427 -4.57 -13.96 28.54
N SER A 428 -4.04 -13.35 29.60
CA SER A 428 -4.14 -13.88 30.97
C SER A 428 -4.03 -12.76 32.01
N GLY A 429 -4.49 -13.03 33.25
CA GLY A 429 -4.46 -12.07 34.35
C GLY A 429 -5.71 -11.19 34.45
N SER A 430 -5.71 -10.30 35.44
CA SER A 430 -6.77 -9.32 35.70
C SER A 430 -6.13 -7.95 35.98
N PRO A 431 -6.24 -6.95 35.08
CA PRO A 431 -6.92 -7.01 33.78
C PRO A 431 -6.22 -7.96 32.78
N PRO A 432 -6.93 -8.56 31.82
CA PRO A 432 -6.34 -9.47 30.84
C PRO A 432 -5.27 -8.80 29.97
N SER A 433 -4.09 -9.41 29.84
CA SER A 433 -3.03 -8.99 28.91
C SER A 433 -2.23 -10.16 28.35
N SER A 434 -1.56 -9.94 27.22
CA SER A 434 -0.67 -10.92 26.57
C SER A 434 0.73 -10.97 27.18
N ALA A 435 1.12 -9.97 28.00
CA ALA A 435 2.48 -9.74 28.49
C ALA A 435 3.12 -10.89 29.29
N ARG A 436 2.36 -11.92 29.71
CA ARG A 436 2.91 -13.14 30.34
C ARG A 436 3.20 -14.28 29.36
N ASN A 437 2.60 -14.21 28.18
CA ASN A 437 2.60 -15.28 27.18
C ASN A 437 3.24 -14.85 25.86
N ASP A 438 3.42 -13.55 25.66
CA ASP A 438 4.01 -12.96 24.47
C ASP A 438 5.01 -11.88 24.89
N THR A 439 6.28 -12.26 24.85
CA THR A 439 7.43 -11.47 25.32
C THR A 439 8.68 -11.85 24.53
N VAL A 440 9.75 -11.07 24.70
CA VAL A 440 11.09 -11.49 24.28
C VAL A 440 11.39 -12.91 24.79
N GLY A 441 11.84 -13.77 23.87
CA GLY A 441 12.20 -15.17 24.10
C GLY A 441 11.02 -16.13 24.26
N ARG A 442 9.76 -15.68 24.16
CA ARG A 442 8.60 -16.55 24.41
C ARG A 442 7.31 -16.11 23.71
N PHE A 443 6.69 -17.08 23.04
CA PHE A 443 5.32 -16.95 22.55
C PHE A 443 4.45 -18.15 22.95
N LYS A 444 3.22 -17.90 23.34
CA LYS A 444 2.18 -18.90 23.56
C LYS A 444 0.84 -18.37 23.08
N ALA A 445 0.27 -19.05 22.08
CA ALA A 445 -1.04 -18.70 21.55
C ALA A 445 -2.16 -19.06 22.53
N ALA A 446 -3.31 -18.40 22.35
CA ALA A 446 -4.57 -18.78 22.96
C ALA A 446 -4.90 -20.24 22.62
N SER A 447 -5.44 -20.97 23.60
CA SER A 447 -5.85 -22.36 23.41
C SER A 447 -7.17 -22.43 22.65
N HIS A 448 -7.27 -23.33 21.68
CA HIS A 448 -8.46 -23.51 20.84
C HIS A 448 -8.89 -22.21 20.14
N ALA A 449 -7.92 -21.44 19.63
CA ALA A 449 -8.25 -20.32 18.77
C ALA A 449 -8.86 -20.86 17.47
N ALA A 450 -9.99 -20.29 17.04
CA ALA A 450 -10.72 -20.73 15.86
C ALA A 450 -9.85 -20.74 14.59
N ALA A 451 -10.26 -21.51 13.58
CA ALA A 451 -9.66 -21.41 12.26
C ALA A 451 -9.75 -19.95 11.76
N PRO A 452 -8.71 -19.39 11.13
CA PRO A 452 -8.76 -18.02 10.66
C PRO A 452 -9.77 -17.90 9.50
N GLY A 453 -10.26 -16.68 9.25
CA GLY A 453 -11.16 -16.41 8.12
C GLY A 453 -10.47 -16.55 6.76
N ALA A 454 -9.16 -16.29 6.72
CA ALA A 454 -8.26 -16.54 5.59
C ALA A 454 -6.89 -16.92 6.14
N CYS A 455 -6.05 -17.61 5.36
CA CYS A 455 -4.68 -17.83 5.78
C CYS A 455 -3.92 -16.47 5.76
N PRO A 456 -3.23 -16.04 6.83
CA PRO A 456 -2.55 -14.74 6.82
C PRO A 456 -1.42 -14.71 5.80
N LEU A 457 -1.12 -13.57 5.16
CA LEU A 457 0.03 -13.43 4.26
C LEU A 457 1.35 -13.66 5.02
N THR A 458 2.34 -14.26 4.35
CA THR A 458 3.71 -14.29 4.85
C THR A 458 4.31 -12.88 4.81
N PRO A 459 5.20 -12.51 5.74
CA PRO A 459 5.76 -11.15 5.83
C PRO A 459 6.61 -10.71 4.63
#